data_AF-A0A2A2B683-F1
#
_entry.id   AF-A0A2A2B683-F1
#
_cell.length_a   1.000
_cell.length_b   1.000
_cell.length_c   1.000
_cell.angle_alpha   90.00
_cell.angle_beta   90.00
_cell.angle_gamma   90.00
#
_symmetry.space_group_name_H-M   'P 1'
#
loop_
_entity.id
_entity.type
_entity.pdbx_description
1 polymer ?
#
loop_
_entity_poly.entity_id
_entity_poly.type
_entity_poly.pdbx_seq_one_letter_code
_entity_poly.pdbx_strand_id
1 'polypeptide(L)'
;MTALRARIIAENPHLGTPEKIDKWWLLGTVGCHLCDIAEQLIHRFQAVQPIDYEKIDITDFDETLMMIFATNIPVILTSSKRLDYPFSVMDLQQLLTS
;
A
#
# COMPACT_ATOMS: atom_id res chain seq x y z
N MET A 1 2.58 -1.75 -12.91
CA MET A 1 2.43 -2.23 -11.52
C MET A 1 3.28 -3.45 -11.19
N THR A 2 3.31 -4.48 -12.03
CA THR A 2 4.09 -5.72 -11.80
C THR A 2 5.57 -5.50 -11.48
N ALA A 3 6.27 -4.64 -12.22
CA ALA A 3 7.70 -4.37 -11.98
C ALA A 3 7.97 -3.67 -10.63
N LEU A 4 7.12 -2.73 -10.23
CA LEU A 4 7.24 -2.05 -8.94
C LEU A 4 7.03 -3.02 -7.78
N ARG A 5 6.00 -3.87 -7.85
CA ARG A 5 5.76 -4.89 -6.82
C ARG A 5 6.89 -5.91 -6.74
N ALA A 6 7.44 -6.34 -7.88
CA ALA A 6 8.60 -7.23 -7.91
C ALA A 6 9.83 -6.59 -7.24
N ARG A 7 10.06 -5.28 -7.45
CA ARG A 7 11.13 -4.55 -6.76
C ARG A 7 10.91 -4.49 -5.25
N ILE A 8 9.69 -4.21 -4.80
CA ILE A 8 9.35 -4.20 -3.37
C ILE A 8 9.53 -5.59 -2.74
N ILE A 9 9.14 -6.66 -3.44
CA ILE A 9 9.35 -8.05 -2.97
C ILE A 9 10.84 -8.38 -2.87
N ALA A 10 11.69 -7.84 -3.75
CA ALA A 10 13.13 -8.06 -3.66
C ALA A 10 13.73 -7.45 -2.37
N GLU A 11 13.22 -6.30 -1.91
CA GLU A 11 13.63 -5.66 -0.65
C GLU A 11 12.96 -6.30 0.58
N ASN A 12 11.72 -6.80 0.42
CA ASN A 12 10.99 -7.50 1.48
C ASN A 12 10.38 -8.82 0.96
N PRO A 13 11.17 -9.93 0.96
CA PRO A 13 10.77 -11.21 0.36
C PRO A 13 9.51 -11.85 0.95
N HIS A 14 9.16 -11.53 2.21
CA HIS A 14 7.95 -12.05 2.85
C HIS A 14 6.66 -11.63 2.13
N LEU A 15 6.68 -10.52 1.39
CA LEU A 15 5.56 -10.05 0.58
C LEU A 15 5.30 -10.91 -0.67
N GLY A 16 6.28 -11.70 -1.09
CA GLY A 16 6.16 -12.62 -2.22
C GLY A 16 5.49 -13.96 -1.88
N THR A 17 5.08 -14.15 -0.62
CA THR A 17 4.37 -15.38 -0.20
C THR A 17 2.97 -15.43 -0.81
N PRO A 18 2.41 -16.64 -1.08
CA PRO A 18 1.06 -16.79 -1.64
C PRO A 18 -0.02 -16.07 -0.83
N GLU A 19 0.17 -15.96 0.48
CA GLU A 19 -0.76 -15.28 1.39
C GLU A 19 -0.73 -13.76 1.26
N LYS A 20 0.40 -13.16 0.84
CA LYS A 20 0.60 -11.69 0.83
C LYS A 20 0.69 -11.09 -0.56
N ILE A 21 0.95 -11.90 -1.59
CA ILE A 21 1.21 -11.42 -2.95
C ILE A 21 -0.01 -10.72 -3.58
N ASP A 22 -1.22 -11.16 -3.23
CA ASP A 22 -2.49 -10.58 -3.73
C ASP A 22 -3.08 -9.53 -2.80
N LYS A 23 -2.52 -9.35 -1.60
CA LYS A 23 -2.98 -8.33 -0.65
C LYS A 23 -2.69 -6.92 -1.17
N TRP A 24 -3.51 -5.98 -0.71
CA TRP A 24 -3.19 -4.57 -0.84
C TRP A 24 -2.03 -4.23 0.07
N TRP A 25 -1.18 -3.32 -0.35
CA TRP A 25 -0.04 -2.87 0.43
C TRP A 25 -0.19 -1.39 0.73
N LEU A 26 -0.22 -1.05 2.02
CA LEU A 26 -0.18 0.33 2.50
C LEU A 26 1.26 0.68 2.85
N LEU A 27 1.91 1.44 1.97
CA LEU A 27 3.28 1.91 2.15
C LEU A 27 3.27 3.22 2.92
N GLY A 28 4.10 3.28 3.96
CA GLY A 28 4.20 4.41 4.86
C GLY A 28 5.46 4.34 5.71
N THR A 29 5.51 5.15 6.76
CA THR A 29 6.54 5.04 7.81
C THR A 29 5.88 4.99 9.18
N VAL A 30 6.53 4.37 10.16
CA VAL A 30 6.08 4.41 11.56
C VAL A 30 5.99 5.85 12.06
N GLY A 31 4.90 6.18 12.75
CA GLY A 31 4.66 7.52 13.31
C GLY A 31 4.17 8.56 12.30
N CYS A 32 3.85 8.17 11.07
CA CYS A 32 3.27 9.07 10.08
C CYS A 32 1.76 9.28 10.32
N HIS A 33 1.38 10.50 10.70
CA HIS A 33 -0.03 10.85 10.94
C HIS A 33 -0.93 10.61 9.72
N LEU A 34 -0.44 10.87 8.51
CA LEU A 34 -1.21 10.62 7.29
C LEU A 34 -1.46 9.12 7.06
N CYS A 35 -0.52 8.26 7.47
CA CYS A 35 -0.70 6.81 7.41
C CYS A 35 -1.81 6.35 8.37
N ASP A 36 -1.89 6.93 9.58
CA ASP A 36 -2.99 6.65 10.51
C ASP A 36 -4.36 7.03 9.91
N ILE A 37 -4.43 8.13 9.16
CA ILE A 37 -5.64 8.55 8.44
C ILE A 37 -5.98 7.55 7.33
N ALA A 38 -5.00 7.13 6.54
CA ALA A 38 -5.19 6.11 5.51
C ALA A 38 -5.67 4.76 6.08
N GLU A 39 -5.11 4.31 7.21
CA GLU A 39 -5.56 3.11 7.90
C GLU A 39 -7.01 3.22 8.36
N GLN A 40 -7.41 4.38 8.90
CA GLN A 40 -8.82 4.61 9.26
C GLN A 40 -9.75 4.57 8.05
N LEU A 41 -9.33 5.09 6.89
CA LEU A 41 -10.10 4.99 5.65
C LEU A 41 -10.24 3.53 5.20
N ILE A 42 -9.15 2.76 5.24
CA ILE A 42 -9.17 1.33 4.91
C ILE A 42 -10.07 0.56 5.87
N HIS A 43 -9.99 0.80 7.19
CA HIS A 43 -10.87 0.13 8.17
C HIS A 43 -12.35 0.45 7.96
N ARG A 44 -12.69 1.69 7.61
CA ARG A 44 -14.08 2.04 7.25
C ARG A 44 -14.53 1.32 5.99
N PHE A 45 -13.64 1.20 5.01
CA PHE A 45 -13.92 0.47 3.78
C PHE A 45 -14.07 -1.04 4.03
N GLN A 46 -13.27 -1.61 4.94
CA GLN A 46 -13.36 -3.01 5.36
C GLN A 46 -14.71 -3.38 5.98
N ALA A 47 -15.44 -2.41 6.55
CA ALA A 47 -16.78 -2.64 7.07
C ALA A 47 -17.82 -3.01 6.00
N VAL A 48 -17.55 -2.69 4.73
CA VAL A 48 -18.47 -2.96 3.60
C VAL A 48 -17.84 -3.81 2.50
N GLN A 49 -16.51 -3.84 2.40
CA GLN A 49 -15.78 -4.65 1.44
C GLN A 49 -14.70 -5.47 2.16
N PRO A 50 -14.73 -6.82 2.11
CA PRO A 50 -13.68 -7.63 2.70
C PRO A 50 -12.41 -7.56 1.84
N ILE A 51 -11.52 -6.61 2.16
CA ILE A 51 -10.17 -6.52 1.60
C ILE A 51 -9.15 -6.85 2.68
N ASP A 52 -8.13 -7.60 2.28
CA ASP A 52 -6.94 -7.84 3.08
C ASP A 52 -5.83 -6.88 2.67
N TYR A 53 -5.13 -6.31 3.66
CA TYR A 53 -3.99 -5.45 3.42
C TYR A 53 -2.83 -5.72 4.37
N GLU A 54 -1.64 -5.33 3.96
CA GLU A 54 -0.41 -5.35 4.76
C GLU A 54 0.16 -3.93 4.84
N LYS A 55 0.66 -3.56 6.01
CA LYS A 55 1.45 -2.33 6.17
C LYS A 55 2.90 -2.63 5.81
N ILE A 56 3.52 -1.74 5.04
CA ILE A 56 4.93 -1.85 4.69
C ILE A 56 5.61 -0.55 5.11
N ASP A 57 6.64 -0.66 5.94
CA ASP A 57 7.49 0.47 6.26
C ASP A 57 8.50 0.68 5.13
N ILE A 58 8.48 1.85 4.50
CA ILE A 58 9.41 2.18 3.43
C ILE A 58 10.82 2.48 3.96
N THR A 59 11.02 2.64 5.28
CA THR A 59 12.37 2.76 5.86
C THR A 59 13.20 1.49 5.74
N ASP A 60 12.56 0.35 5.49
CA ASP A 60 13.23 -0.93 5.30
C ASP A 60 13.76 -1.11 3.86
N PHE A 61 13.46 -0.18 2.96
CA PHE A 61 13.91 -0.23 1.57
C PHE A 61 15.27 0.43 1.38
N ASP A 62 15.96 0.08 0.28
CA ASP A 62 17.05 0.90 -0.23
C ASP A 62 16.63 2.37 -0.48
N GLU A 63 17.60 3.28 -0.44
CA GLU A 63 17.40 4.73 -0.57
C GLU A 63 16.66 5.11 -1.87
N THR A 64 16.97 4.44 -2.98
CA THR A 64 16.37 4.74 -4.28
C THR A 64 14.89 4.39 -4.30
N LEU A 65 14.50 3.23 -3.78
CA LEU A 65 13.11 2.80 -3.70
C LEU A 65 12.34 3.61 -2.67
N MET A 66 12.96 3.95 -1.53
CA MET A 66 12.37 4.81 -0.52
C MET A 66 12.02 6.20 -1.07
N MET A 67 12.92 6.82 -1.84
CA MET A 67 12.70 8.14 -2.44
C MET A 67 11.50 8.19 -3.41
N ILE A 68 11.12 7.06 -4.02
CA ILE A 68 9.93 6.98 -4.89
C ILE A 68 8.63 7.24 -4.11
N PHE A 69 8.63 6.97 -2.80
CA PHE A 69 7.45 7.07 -1.95
C PHE A 69 7.54 8.22 -0.93
N ALA A 70 8.74 8.69 -0.58
CA ALA A 70 8.98 9.60 0.53
C ALA A 70 8.10 10.87 0.55
N THR A 71 7.69 11.39 -0.61
CA THR A 71 6.83 12.58 -0.74
C THR A 71 5.35 12.27 -1.00
N ASN A 72 5.01 10.99 -1.15
CA ASN A 72 3.68 10.53 -1.53
C ASN A 72 3.02 9.61 -0.50
N ILE A 73 3.75 9.19 0.55
CA ILE A 73 3.16 8.36 1.61
C ILE A 73 2.01 9.09 2.32
N PRO A 74 0.93 8.36 2.68
CA PRO A 74 0.70 6.93 2.44
C PRO A 74 0.36 6.60 0.98
N VAL A 75 0.84 5.45 0.50
CA VAL A 75 0.52 4.93 -0.86
C VAL A 75 -0.12 3.55 -0.74
N ILE A 76 -1.21 3.32 -1.47
CA ILE A 76 -1.82 1.99 -1.61
C ILE A 76 -1.39 1.37 -2.93
N LEU A 77 -0.82 0.17 -2.88
CA LEU A 77 -0.54 -0.65 -4.05
C LEU A 77 -1.38 -1.93 -4.00
N THR A 78 -2.26 -2.12 -4.99
CA THR A 78 -2.88 -3.42 -5.28
C THR A 78 -2.00 -4.21 -6.25
N SER A 79 -2.39 -5.42 -6.62
CA SER A 79 -1.71 -6.20 -7.67
C SER A 79 -1.63 -5.45 -9.00
N SER A 80 -2.60 -4.59 -9.29
CA SER A 80 -2.78 -3.92 -10.60
C SER A 80 -2.77 -2.40 -10.55
N LYS A 81 -2.97 -1.77 -9.39
CA LYS A 81 -3.16 -0.31 -9.26
C LYS A 81 -2.28 0.32 -8.17
N ARG A 82 -2.04 1.62 -8.32
CA ARG A 82 -1.38 2.50 -7.35
C ARG A 82 -2.31 3.67 -7.05
N LEU A 83 -2.41 4.04 -5.77
CA LEU A 83 -3.15 5.21 -5.30
C LEU A 83 -2.29 5.95 -4.28
N ASP A 84 -1.89 7.16 -4.64
CA ASP A 84 -1.11 8.05 -3.78
C ASP A 84 -2.05 8.94 -2.94
N TYR A 85 -1.62 9.33 -1.75
CA TYR A 85 -2.34 10.34 -0.97
C TYR A 85 -2.38 11.69 -1.72
N PRO A 86 -3.47 12.48 -1.61
CA PRO A 86 -4.70 12.25 -0.85
C PRO A 86 -5.71 11.34 -1.55
N PHE A 87 -6.44 10.53 -0.77
CA PHE A 87 -7.54 9.70 -1.25
C PHE A 87 -8.69 9.59 -0.25
N SER A 88 -9.87 9.20 -0.75
CA SER A 88 -11.11 8.98 -0.02
C SER A 88 -11.56 7.51 -0.09
N VAL A 89 -12.62 7.16 0.64
CA VAL A 89 -13.24 5.82 0.54
C VAL A 89 -13.73 5.52 -0.88
N MET A 90 -14.17 6.54 -1.63
CA MET A 90 -14.64 6.35 -3.00
C MET A 90 -13.49 6.00 -3.94
N ASP A 91 -12.30 6.53 -3.71
CA ASP A 91 -11.09 6.18 -4.46
C ASP A 91 -10.65 4.73 -4.16
N LEU A 92 -10.79 4.28 -2.91
CA LEU A 92 -10.57 2.85 -2.55
C LEU A 92 -11.52 1.94 -3.32
N GLN A 93 -12.79 2.33 -3.47
CA GLN A 93 -13.75 1.55 -4.24
C GLN A 93 -13.34 1.44 -5.72
N GLN A 94 -12.77 2.49 -6.30
CA GLN A 94 -12.27 2.45 -7.68
C GLN A 94 -11.09 1.48 -7.87
N LEU A 95 -10.41 1.05 -6.79
CA LEU A 95 -9.35 0.06 -6.88
C LEU A 95 -9.86 -1.36 -7.18
N LEU A 96 -11.14 -1.63 -6.93
CA LEU A 96 -11.77 -2.93 -7.19
C LEU A 96 -12.22 -3.11 -8.64
N THR A 97 -12.49 -2.03 -9.36
CA THR A 97 -12.97 -2.06 -10.74
C THR A 97 -11.82 -2.25 -11.72
N SER A 98 -11.84 -3.30 -12.56
CA SER A 98 -10.81 -3.53 -13.59
C SER A 98 -10.88 -2.53 -14.75
#